data_AF-C1L6I5-F1
#
_entry.id   AF-C1L6I5-F1
#
_cell.length_a   1.000
_cell.length_b   1.000
_cell.length_c   1.000
_cell.angle_alpha   90.00
_cell.angle_beta   90.00
_cell.angle_gamma   90.00
#
_symmetry.space_group_name_H-M   'P 1'
#
loop_
_entity.id
_entity.type
_entity.pdbx_description
1 polymer ?
#
loop_
_entity_poly.entity_id
_entity_poly.type
_entity_poly.pdbx_seq_one_letter_code
_entity_poly.pdbx_strand_id
1 'polypeptide(L)' 'MALLHAALSIAHSNAYSLHKTITRNHVPRTIHNTGAQAKVTAELRFNLSRSYKRHRYDTVDIAVDFIHSWF' A
#
# COMPACT_ATOMS: atom_id res chain seq x y z
N MET A 1 0.14 -9.15 5.43
CA MET A 1 1.37 -8.60 4.82
C MET A 1 2.09 -9.57 3.89
N ALA A 2 1.52 -10.75 3.57
CA ALA A 2 2.17 -11.74 2.70
C ALA A 2 2.60 -11.19 1.33
N LEU A 3 1.78 -10.35 0.69
CA LEU A 3 2.11 -9.74 -0.59
C LEU A 3 3.37 -8.85 -0.53
N LEU A 4 3.56 -8.09 0.54
CA LEU A 4 4.70 -7.19 0.70
C LEU A 4 6.00 -7.97 0.94
N HIS A 5 5.94 -9.03 1.77
CA HIS A 5 7.07 -9.94 1.96
C HIS A 5 7.44 -10.66 0.66
N ALA A 6 6.45 -11.14 -0.09
CA ALA A 6 6.69 -11.75 -1.40
C ALA A 6 7.30 -10.74 -2.38
N ALA A 7 6.76 -9.53 -2.44
CA ALA A 7 7.27 -8.47 -3.31
C ALA A 7 8.73 -8.14 -2.98
N LEU A 8 9.09 -7.98 -1.70
CA LEU A 8 10.46 -7.73 -1.26
C LEU A 8 11.39 -8.93 -1.51
N SER A 9 10.88 -10.17 -1.42
CA SER A 9 11.67 -11.37 -1.71
C SER A 9 11.96 -11.54 -3.21
N ILE A 10 11.10 -11.03 -4.09
CA ILE A 10 11.23 -11.16 -5.55
C ILE A 10 11.92 -9.93 -6.15
N ALA A 11 11.68 -8.74 -5.59
CA ALA A 11 12.25 -7.51 -6.08
C ALA A 11 13.75 -7.44 -5.77
N HIS A 12 14.56 -7.24 -6.80
CA HIS A 12 16.01 -7.12 -6.65
C HIS A 12 16.44 -5.82 -5.96
N SER A 13 15.66 -4.75 -6.06
CA SER A 13 16.07 -3.44 -5.53
C SER A 13 14.90 -2.58 -5.05
N ASN A 14 13.82 -2.46 -5.83
CA ASN A 14 12.72 -1.54 -5.53
C ASN A 14 11.38 -2.26 -5.65
N ALA A 15 10.50 -2.02 -4.69
CA ALA A 15 9.10 -2.41 -4.75
C ALA A 15 8.20 -1.20 -4.49
N TYR A 16 7.12 -1.10 -5.25
CA TYR A 16 6.12 -0.04 -5.14
C TYR A 16 4.78 -0.66 -4.78
N SER A 17 4.07 -0.05 -3.85
CA SER A 17 2.82 -0.57 -3.33
C SER A 17 1.86 0.54 -2.92
N LEU A 18 0.56 0.21 -2.89
CA LEU A 18 -0.51 1.09 -2.44
C LEU A 18 -1.14 0.52 -1.19
N HIS A 19 -1.16 1.30 -0.12
CA HIS A 19 -1.72 0.89 1.17
C HIS A 19 -2.69 1.94 1.68
N LYS A 20 -3.74 1.55 2.42
CA LYS A 20 -4.68 2.53 2.98
C LYS A 20 -3.95 3.52 3.87
N THR A 21 -4.29 4.80 3.77
CA THR A 21 -3.68 5.86 4.59
C THR A 21 -3.83 5.61 6.10
N ILE A 22 -4.92 4.98 6.53
CA ILE A 22 -5.12 4.58 7.94
C ILE A 22 -4.02 3.62 8.43
N THR A 23 -3.41 2.85 7.52
CA THR A 23 -2.35 1.88 7.83
C THR A 23 -0.93 2.44 7.69
N ARG A 24 -0.77 3.75 7.49
CA ARG A 24 0.53 4.41 7.26
C ARG A 24 1.59 4.10 8.30
N ASN A 25 1.21 3.97 9.57
CA ASN A 25 2.16 3.67 10.65
C ASN A 25 2.55 2.19 10.72
N HIS A 26 1.71 1.29 10.20
CA HIS A 26 1.90 -0.15 10.32
C HIS A 26 2.74 -0.72 9.16
N VAL A 27 2.59 -0.19 7.94
CA VAL A 27 3.28 -0.72 6.76
C VAL A 27 4.80 -0.52 6.81
N PRO A 28 5.34 0.68 7.05
CA PRO A 28 6.79 0.89 7.16
C PRO A 28 7.41 0.08 8.29
N ARG A 29 6.75 -0.02 9.46
CA ARG A 29 7.22 -0.88 10.57
C ARG A 29 7.38 -2.33 10.13
N THR A 30 6.45 -2.84 9.34
CA THR A 30 6.54 -4.21 8.82
C THR A 30 7.70 -4.37 7.83
N ILE A 31 7.95 -3.39 6.97
CA ILE A 31 9.06 -3.41 6.01
C ILE A 31 10.41 -3.29 6.72
N HIS A 32 10.52 -2.43 7.72
CA HIS A 32 11.74 -2.29 8.52
C HIS A 32 12.10 -3.58 9.26
N ASN A 33 11.12 -4.38 9.68
CA ASN A 33 11.37 -5.69 10.29
C ASN A 33 12.00 -6.71 9.33
N THR A 34 11.94 -6.49 8.01
CA THR A 34 12.61 -7.35 7.02
C THR A 34 14.01 -6.84 6.65
N GLY A 35 14.52 -5.79 7.32
CA GLY A 35 15.78 -5.14 6.99
C GLY A 35 15.71 -4.18 5.80
N ALA A 36 14.53 -4.00 5.20
CA ALA A 36 14.31 -3.08 4.09
C ALA A 36 13.93 -1.68 4.60
N GLN A 37 14.17 -0.67 3.77
CA GLN A 37 13.74 0.70 3.94
C GLN A 37 12.41 0.94 3.23
N ALA A 38 11.64 1.89 3.72
CA ALA A 38 10.37 2.29 3.13
C ALA A 38 10.14 3.80 3.26
N LYS A 39 9.53 4.39 2.24
CA LYS A 39 9.11 5.80 2.23
C LYS A 39 7.76 5.96 1.56
N VAL A 40 6.89 6.76 2.16
CA VAL A 40 5.68 7.25 1.51
C VAL A 40 6.09 8.33 0.50
N THR A 41 5.92 8.02 -0.78
CA THR A 41 6.29 8.91 -1.89
C THR A 41 5.16 9.87 -2.25
N ALA A 42 3.91 9.43 -2.14
CA ALA A 42 2.75 10.26 -2.40
C ALA A 42 1.53 9.79 -1.60
N GLU A 43 0.59 10.70 -1.37
CA GLU A 43 -0.74 10.41 -0.83
C GLU A 43 -1.74 10.61 -1.95
N LEU A 44 -2.53 9.57 -2.25
CA LEU A 44 -3.48 9.55 -3.35
C LEU A 44 -4.90 9.45 -2.80
N ARG A 45 -5.80 10.23 -3.40
CA ARG A 45 -7.24 10.20 -3.12
C ARG A 45 -8.02 10.11 -4.41
N PHE A 46 -8.93 9.14 -4.49
CA PHE A 46 -9.78 8.98 -5.65
C PHE A 46 -11.11 8.34 -5.27
N ASN A 47 -12.14 8.68 -6.04
CA ASN A 47 -13.45 8.06 -5.91
C ASN A 47 -13.49 6.75 -6.69
N LEU A 48 -13.99 5.70 -6.06
CA LEU A 48 -14.29 4.44 -6.74
C LEU A 48 -15.80 4.26 -6.81
N SER A 49 -16.32 4.21 -8.04
CA SER A 49 -17.72 3.87 -8.29
C SER A 49 -18.00 2.41 -7.95
N ARG A 50 -19.28 2.09 -7.77
CA ARG A 50 -19.73 0.73 -7.48
C ARG A 50 -19.34 -0.27 -8.58
N SER A 51 -18.23 -0.98 -8.38
CA SER A 51 -17.77 -2.01 -9.31
C SER A 51 -18.39 -3.40 -9.07
N TYR A 52 -18.89 -3.67 -7.85
CA TYR A 52 -19.42 -4.99 -7.47
C TYR A 52 -20.85 -4.93 -6.92
N LYS A 53 -21.61 -6.01 -7.14
CA LYS A 53 -23.00 -6.17 -6.64
C LYS A 53 -23.11 -5.99 -5.12
N ARG A 54 -22.06 -6.37 -4.37
CA ARG A 54 -22.01 -6.34 -2.89
C ARG A 54 -21.65 -4.97 -2.29
N HIS A 55 -21.37 -3.96 -3.10
CA HIS A 55 -21.12 -2.61 -2.56
C HIS A 55 -22.43 -1.97 -2.09
N ARG A 56 -22.40 -1.43 -0.87
CA ARG A 56 -23.53 -0.75 -0.24
C ARG A 56 -23.75 0.67 -0.77
N TYR A 57 -22.67 1.33 -1.21
CA TYR A 57 -22.66 2.73 -1.64
C TYR A 57 -22.33 2.81 -3.13
N ASP A 58 -22.86 3.83 -3.82
CA ASP A 58 -22.64 4.04 -5.25
C ASP A 58 -21.24 4.56 -5.57
N THR A 59 -20.65 5.30 -4.63
CA THR A 59 -19.25 5.75 -4.69
C THR A 59 -18.65 5.74 -3.29
N VAL A 60 -17.35 5.49 -3.22
CA VAL A 60 -16.55 5.56 -1.99
C VAL A 60 -15.26 6.33 -2.28
N ASP A 61 -14.91 7.25 -1.38
CA ASP A 61 -13.60 7.92 -1.40
C ASP A 61 -12.54 6.97 -0.83
N ILE A 62 -11.46 6.78 -1.59
CA ILE A 62 -10.34 5.91 -1.24
C ILE A 62 -9.11 6.78 -1.03
N ALA A 63 -8.62 6.79 0.21
CA ALA A 63 -7.34 7.37 0.59
C ALA A 63 -6.28 6.27 0.72
N VAL A 64 -5.25 6.34 -0.11
CA VAL A 64 -4.13 5.41 -0.11
C VAL A 64 -2.80 6.14 -0.21
N ASP A 65 -1.78 5.53 0.36
CA ASP A 65 -0.41 5.99 0.32
C ASP A 65 0.35 5.17 -0.73
N PHE A 66 1.09 5.87 -1.58
CA PHE A 66 2.05 5.27 -2.49
C PHE A 66 3.39 5.12 -1.80
N ILE A 67 3.81 3.87 -1.59
CA ILE A 67 4.97 3.52 -0.80
C ILE A 67 6.03 2.91 -1.71
N HIS A 68 7.24 3.44 -1.60
CA HIS A 68 8.46 2.90 -2.19
C HIS A 68 9.26 2.17 -1.11
N SER A 69 9.64 0.93 -1.36
CA SER A 69 10.48 0.13 -0.48
C SER A 69 11.69 -0.43 -1.21
N TRP A 70 12.83 -0.48 -0.53
CA TRP A 70 14.12 -0.92 -1.08
C TRP A 70 15.02 -1.53 0.01
N PHE A 71 16.08 -2.24 -0.36
CA PHE A 71 17.12 -2.72 0.58
C PHE A 71 18.26 -1.70 0.70
#